data_AF-A0A0W0U6M5-F1
#
_entry.id   AF-A0A0W0U6M5-F1
#
_cell.length_a   1.000
_cell.length_b   1.000
_cell.length_c   1.000
_cell.angle_alpha   90.00
_cell.angle_beta   90.00
_cell.angle_gamma   90.00
#
_symmetry.space_group_name_H-M   'P 1'
#
loop_
_entity.id
_entity.type
_entity.pdbx_description
1 polymer ?
#
loop_
_entity_poly.entity_id
_entity_poly.type
_entity_poly.pdbx_seq_one_letter_code
_entity_poly.pdbx_strand_id
1 'polypeptide(L)'
;MDKRQSLLEEIGKTNDINLPNLIAEIYEMYTKETNNFLKKWQKGCIINAITAYYAGLNSPPFFRLCRTNLELALELEENISKDPKYLPLLNKYDGISEDILNDTIQQLGSQ
;
A
#
# COMPACT_ATOMS: atom_id res chain seq x y z
N MET A 1 19.39 5.04 -7.90
CA MET A 1 18.40 5.47 -6.89
C MET A 1 17.69 4.22 -6.40
N ASP A 2 17.52 4.03 -5.10
CA ASP A 2 16.74 2.90 -4.57
C ASP A 2 15.30 2.97 -5.13
N LYS A 3 14.73 1.83 -5.55
CA LYS A 3 13.37 1.76 -6.09
C LYS A 3 12.37 2.30 -5.08
N ARG A 4 12.57 2.00 -3.80
CA ARG A 4 11.76 2.55 -2.68
C ARG A 4 11.77 4.08 -2.67
N GLN A 5 12.95 4.68 -2.71
CA GLN A 5 13.09 6.14 -2.70
C GLN A 5 12.42 6.78 -3.92
N SER A 6 12.53 6.13 -5.07
CA SER A 6 11.88 6.59 -6.31
C SER A 6 10.35 6.61 -6.17
N LEU A 7 9.76 5.57 -5.59
CA LEU A 7 8.32 5.48 -5.35
C LEU A 7 7.83 6.51 -4.32
N LEU A 8 8.59 6.73 -3.24
CA LEU A 8 8.27 7.77 -2.25
C LEU A 8 8.19 9.16 -2.88
N GLU A 9 9.14 9.50 -3.74
CA GLU A 9 9.13 10.77 -4.46
C GLU A 9 7.96 10.89 -5.45
N GLU A 10 7.58 9.78 -6.08
CA GLU A 10 6.47 9.73 -7.02
C GLU A 10 5.12 9.94 -6.32
N ILE A 11 4.90 9.29 -5.17
CA ILE A 11 3.68 9.47 -4.36
C ILE A 11 3.41 10.96 -4.08
N GLY A 12 4.45 11.72 -3.72
CA GLY A 12 4.34 13.15 -3.40
C GLY A 12 4.00 14.06 -4.60
N LYS A 13 4.15 13.56 -5.83
CA LYS A 13 3.96 14.32 -7.07
C LYS A 13 2.78 13.82 -7.91
N THR A 14 2.24 12.65 -7.57
CA THR A 14 1.24 11.95 -8.38
C THR A 14 -0.16 12.54 -8.22
N ASN A 15 -0.94 12.52 -9.31
CA ASN A 15 -2.37 12.81 -9.27
C ASN A 15 -3.17 11.57 -8.87
N ASP A 16 -4.46 11.74 -8.58
CA ASP A 16 -5.30 10.64 -8.09
C ASP A 16 -5.48 9.51 -9.13
N ILE A 17 -5.43 9.84 -10.41
CA ILE A 17 -5.57 8.90 -11.54
C ILE A 17 -4.41 7.89 -11.59
N ASN A 18 -3.21 8.28 -11.14
CA ASN A 18 -2.02 7.44 -11.19
C ASN A 18 -1.81 6.60 -9.91
N LEU A 19 -2.64 6.75 -8.88
CA LEU A 19 -2.55 5.96 -7.65
C LEU A 19 -2.66 4.43 -7.89
N PRO A 20 -3.51 3.91 -8.80
CA PRO A 20 -3.54 2.49 -9.14
C PRO A 20 -2.19 1.93 -9.57
N ASN A 21 -1.43 2.67 -10.38
CA ASN A 21 -0.10 2.24 -10.85
C ASN A 21 0.88 2.13 -9.68
N LEU A 22 0.86 3.12 -8.77
CA LEU A 22 1.71 3.08 -7.57
C LEU A 22 1.32 1.94 -6.63
N ILE A 23 0.02 1.66 -6.47
CA ILE A 23 -0.46 0.50 -5.71
C ILE A 23 0.11 -0.79 -6.32
N ALA A 24 0.05 -0.96 -7.65
CA ALA A 24 0.55 -2.14 -8.35
C ALA A 24 2.08 -2.29 -8.21
N GLU A 25 2.85 -1.22 -8.37
CA GLU A 25 4.32 -1.26 -8.21
C GLU A 25 4.75 -1.62 -6.78
N ILE A 26 4.05 -1.08 -5.78
CA ILE A 26 4.31 -1.41 -4.37
C ILE A 26 3.89 -2.86 -4.07
N TYR A 27 2.81 -3.34 -4.69
CA TYR A 27 2.41 -4.75 -4.61
C TYR A 27 3.49 -5.68 -5.19
N GLU A 28 4.10 -5.34 -6.32
CA GLU A 28 5.21 -6.13 -6.87
C GLU A 28 6.39 -6.21 -5.89
N MET A 29 6.74 -5.12 -5.21
CA MET A 29 7.76 -5.14 -4.16
C MET A 29 7.37 -6.07 -3.02
N TYR A 30 6.12 -5.98 -2.57
CA TYR A 30 5.54 -6.84 -1.55
C TYR A 30 5.64 -8.34 -1.89
N THR A 31 5.37 -8.73 -3.13
CA THR A 31 5.46 -10.16 -3.54
C THR A 31 6.88 -10.72 -3.41
N LYS A 32 7.89 -9.86 -3.54
CA LYS A 32 9.32 -10.19 -3.45
C LYS A 32 9.89 -10.04 -2.03
N GLU A 33 9.12 -9.51 -1.09
CA GLU A 33 9.53 -9.37 0.31
C GLU A 33 9.69 -10.77 0.96
N THR A 34 10.80 -10.94 1.65
CA THR A 34 11.20 -12.20 2.32
C THR A 34 11.18 -12.09 3.84
N ASN A 35 11.23 -10.86 4.38
CA ASN A 35 11.01 -10.63 5.79
C ASN A 35 9.50 -10.74 6.10
N ASN A 36 9.13 -11.73 6.90
CA ASN A 36 7.73 -12.00 7.24
C ASN A 36 7.01 -10.82 7.92
N PHE A 37 7.73 -10.07 8.77
CA PHE A 37 7.16 -8.92 9.47
C PHE A 37 6.88 -7.77 8.49
N LEU A 38 7.87 -7.42 7.66
CA LEU A 38 7.71 -6.42 6.60
C LEU A 38 6.63 -6.81 5.60
N LYS A 39 6.55 -8.08 5.23
CA LYS A 39 5.53 -8.59 4.31
C LYS A 39 4.13 -8.42 4.88
N LYS A 40 3.90 -8.77 6.14
CA LYS A 40 2.62 -8.54 6.83
C LYS A 40 2.26 -7.06 6.92
N TRP A 41 3.24 -6.22 7.24
CA TRP A 41 3.08 -4.78 7.29
C TRP A 41 2.65 -4.20 5.94
N GLN A 42 3.43 -4.47 4.90
CA GLN A 42 3.16 -4.07 3.52
C GLN A 42 1.77 -4.50 3.06
N LYS A 43 1.40 -5.76 3.30
CA LYS A 43 0.06 -6.28 2.96
C LYS A 43 -1.05 -5.43 3.57
N GLY A 44 -0.97 -5.12 4.87
CA GLY A 44 -1.97 -4.33 5.55
C GLY A 44 -2.06 -2.89 5.03
N CYS A 45 -0.93 -2.28 4.74
CA CYS A 45 -0.84 -0.94 4.15
C CYS A 45 -1.43 -0.91 2.72
N ILE A 46 -1.10 -1.89 1.88
CA ILE A 46 -1.63 -2.01 0.51
C ILE A 46 -3.16 -2.14 0.54
N ILE A 47 -3.70 -3.02 1.39
CA ILE A 47 -5.16 -3.21 1.52
C ILE A 47 -5.86 -1.92 1.96
N ASN A 48 -5.28 -1.19 2.91
CA ASN A 48 -5.80 0.11 3.33
C ASN A 48 -5.72 1.16 2.21
N ALA A 49 -4.64 1.18 1.43
CA ALA A 49 -4.47 2.08 0.30
C ALA A 49 -5.54 1.82 -0.76
N ILE A 50 -5.77 0.55 -1.13
CA ILE A 50 -6.84 0.14 -2.05
C ILE A 50 -8.21 0.61 -1.53
N THR A 51 -8.50 0.35 -0.25
CA THR A 51 -9.77 0.76 0.37
C THR A 51 -9.96 2.28 0.32
N ALA A 52 -8.91 3.04 0.62
CA ALA A 52 -8.93 4.49 0.59
C ALA A 52 -9.04 5.05 -0.83
N TYR A 53 -8.43 4.38 -1.83
CA TYR A 53 -8.56 4.77 -3.23
C TYR A 53 -10.03 4.67 -3.70
N TYR A 54 -10.69 3.54 -3.46
CA TYR A 54 -12.11 3.38 -3.81
C TYR A 54 -13.03 4.35 -3.07
N ALA A 55 -12.74 4.65 -1.79
CA ALA A 55 -13.44 5.71 -1.07
C ALA A 55 -13.18 7.09 -1.69
N GLY A 56 -11.95 7.32 -2.17
CA GLY A 56 -11.49 8.53 -2.86
C GLY A 56 -12.30 8.88 -4.10
N LEU A 57 -12.69 7.86 -4.88
CA LEU A 57 -13.55 8.03 -6.07
C LEU A 57 -14.87 8.74 -5.75
N ASN A 58 -15.37 8.58 -4.51
CA ASN A 58 -16.60 9.20 -4.04
C ASN A 58 -16.36 10.40 -3.11
N SER A 59 -15.15 10.54 -2.55
CA SER A 59 -14.79 11.55 -1.57
C SER A 59 -13.29 11.86 -1.63
N PRO A 60 -12.89 12.98 -2.28
CA PRO A 60 -11.48 13.30 -2.56
C PRO A 60 -10.51 13.26 -1.37
N PRO A 61 -10.90 13.60 -0.12
CA PRO A 61 -9.99 13.51 1.03
C PRO A 61 -9.37 12.12 1.25
N PHE A 62 -10.04 11.04 0.80
CA PHE A 62 -9.51 9.69 0.97
C PHE A 62 -8.34 9.37 0.04
N PHE A 63 -8.13 10.12 -1.06
CA PHE A 63 -6.91 9.95 -1.85
C PHE A 63 -5.65 10.37 -1.09
N ARG A 64 -5.76 11.31 -0.14
CA ARG A 64 -4.65 11.62 0.77
C ARG A 64 -4.36 10.42 1.68
N LEU A 65 -5.40 9.78 2.20
CA LEU A 65 -5.24 8.58 3.03
C LEU A 65 -4.65 7.41 2.23
N CYS A 66 -5.02 7.27 0.95
CA CYS A 66 -4.38 6.32 0.04
C CYS A 66 -2.87 6.55 -0.02
N ARG A 67 -2.44 7.78 -0.33
CA ARG A 67 -1.00 8.15 -0.38
C ARG A 67 -0.28 7.84 0.93
N THR A 68 -0.86 8.21 2.07
CA THR A 68 -0.26 7.91 3.38
C THR A 68 -0.07 6.40 3.59
N ASN A 69 -1.03 5.57 3.19
CA ASN A 69 -0.86 4.11 3.30
C ASN A 69 0.21 3.57 2.34
N LEU A 70 0.39 4.18 1.16
CA LEU A 70 1.49 3.81 0.25
C LEU A 70 2.86 4.19 0.81
N GLU A 71 2.98 5.35 1.47
CA GLU A 71 4.20 5.75 2.18
C GLU A 71 4.53 4.76 3.30
N LEU A 72 3.52 4.36 4.10
CA LEU A 72 3.69 3.36 5.16
C LEU A 72 4.12 2.00 4.59
N ALA A 73 3.57 1.57 3.45
CA ALA A 73 3.98 0.31 2.81
C ALA A 73 5.47 0.30 2.40
N LEU A 74 6.08 1.47 2.22
CA LEU A 74 7.49 1.61 1.85
C LEU A 74 8.43 1.74 3.05
N GLU A 75 7.93 1.75 4.29
CA GLU A 75 8.77 1.79 5.49
C GLU A 75 9.73 0.59 5.58
N LEU A 76 10.91 0.84 6.13
CA LEU A 76 11.91 -0.17 6.46
C LEU A 76 11.61 -0.78 7.82
N GLU A 77 12.01 -2.03 8.09
CA GLU A 77 11.74 -2.70 9.38
C GLU A 77 12.17 -1.88 10.59
N GLU A 78 13.36 -1.27 10.55
CA GLU A 78 13.89 -0.41 11.61
C GLU A 78 13.09 0.88 11.83
N ASN A 79 12.35 1.29 10.79
CA ASN A 79 11.56 2.51 10.70
C ASN A 79 10.05 2.26 10.64
N ILE A 80 9.60 0.98 10.65
CA ILE A 80 8.18 0.65 10.70
C ILE A 80 7.66 1.39 11.91
N SER A 81 6.67 2.24 11.66
CA SER A 81 6.12 3.15 12.66
C SER A 81 5.87 2.36 13.94
N LYS A 82 6.74 2.55 14.94
CA LYS A 82 6.65 1.90 16.27
C LYS A 82 5.44 2.41 17.06
N ASP A 83 4.62 3.25 16.43
CA ASP A 83 3.36 3.74 16.95
C ASP A 83 2.44 2.53 17.18
N PRO A 84 2.12 2.23 18.45
CA PRO A 84 1.33 1.07 18.82
C PRO A 84 -0.04 1.01 18.13
N LYS A 85 -0.54 2.14 17.62
CA LYS A 85 -1.82 2.20 16.90
C LYS A 85 -1.82 1.43 15.57
N TYR A 86 -0.65 1.17 14.99
CA TYR A 86 -0.53 0.41 13.74
C TYR A 86 -0.23 -1.07 13.94
N LEU A 87 0.16 -1.50 15.14
CA LEU A 87 0.34 -2.93 15.47
C LEU A 87 -0.93 -3.78 15.25
N PRO A 88 -2.16 -3.29 15.50
CA PRO A 88 -3.38 -4.01 15.15
C PRO A 88 -3.51 -4.32 13.65
N LEU A 89 -2.85 -3.57 12.76
CA LEU A 89 -2.92 -3.82 11.30
C LEU A 89 -2.20 -5.11 10.88
N LEU A 90 -1.18 -5.54 11.63
CA LEU A 90 -0.34 -6.69 11.27
C LEU A 90 -1.12 -8.01 11.21
N ASN A 91 -2.19 -8.12 12.00
CA ASN A 91 -2.99 -9.35 12.08
C ASN A 91 -4.42 -9.15 11.57
N LYS A 92 -4.87 -7.90 11.36
CA LYS A 92 -6.23 -7.59 10.90
C LYS A 92 -6.57 -8.26 9.56
N TYR A 93 -5.56 -8.47 8.72
CA TYR A 93 -5.74 -8.91 7.34
C TYR A 93 -5.15 -10.30 7.04
N ASP A 94 -4.79 -11.06 8.07
CA ASP A 94 -4.30 -12.45 7.90
C ASP A 94 -5.33 -13.35 7.20
N GLY A 95 -6.63 -13.03 7.31
CA GLY A 95 -7.72 -13.77 6.66
C GLY A 95 -7.98 -13.40 5.19
N ILE A 96 -7.33 -12.37 4.64
CA ILE A 96 -7.47 -12.00 3.23
C ILE A 96 -6.45 -12.82 2.43
N SER A 97 -6.92 -13.66 1.49
CA SER A 97 -6.05 -14.47 0.64
C SER A 97 -5.22 -13.60 -0.32
N GLU A 98 -4.02 -14.06 -0.67
CA GLU A 98 -3.19 -13.42 -1.70
C GLU A 98 -3.87 -13.36 -3.07
N ASP A 99 -4.66 -14.38 -3.42
CA ASP A 99 -5.36 -14.44 -4.71
C ASP A 99 -6.38 -13.30 -4.85
N ILE A 100 -7.24 -13.11 -3.84
CA ILE A 100 -8.17 -11.96 -3.78
C ILE A 100 -7.43 -10.63 -3.90
N LEU A 101 -6.28 -10.51 -3.23
CA LEU A 101 -5.49 -9.28 -3.29
C LEU A 101 -4.93 -9.07 -4.71
N ASN A 102 -4.35 -10.11 -5.31
CA ASN A 102 -3.84 -10.06 -6.69
C ASN A 102 -4.94 -9.71 -7.69
N ASP A 103 -6.11 -10.35 -7.60
CA ASP A 103 -7.25 -10.07 -8.48
C ASP A 103 -7.70 -8.60 -8.35
N THR A 104 -7.70 -8.06 -7.13
CA THR A 104 -8.03 -6.65 -6.87
C THR A 104 -7.02 -5.71 -7.50
N ILE A 105 -5.72 -6.04 -7.44
CA ILE A 105 -4.65 -5.27 -8.07
C ILE A 105 -4.79 -5.28 -9.60
N GLN A 106 -5.10 -6.44 -10.20
CA GLN A 106 -5.31 -6.54 -11.65
C GLN A 106 -6.50 -5.71 -12.12
N GLN A 107 -7.59 -5.69 -11.35
CA GLN A 107 -8.76 -4.86 -11.66
C GLN A 107 -8.43 -3.36 -11.60
N LEU A 108 -7.63 -2.92 -10.63
CA LEU A 108 -7.18 -1.53 -10.53
C LEU A 108 -6.39 -1.06 -11.75
N GLY A 109 -5.52 -1.91 -12.30
CA GLY A 109 -4.74 -1.60 -13.50
C GLY A 109 -5.52 -1.65 -14.82
N SER A 110 -6.79 -2.06 -14.80
CA SER A 110 -7.65 -2.17 -15.98
C SER A 110 -8.63 -1.00 -16.18
N GLN A 111 -8.65 -0.04 -15.25
CA GLN A 111 -9.47 1.18 -15.29
C GLN A 111 -8.76 2.33 -16.01
#